data_AF-A0A8H6X259-F1
#
_entry.id   AF-A0A8H6X259-F1
#
_cell.length_a   1.000
_cell.length_b   1.000
_cell.length_c   1.000
_cell.angle_alpha   90.00
_cell.angle_beta   90.00
_cell.angle_gamma   90.00
#
_symmetry.space_group_name_H-M   'P 1'
#
loop_
_entity.id
_entity.type
_entity.pdbx_description
1 polymer ?
#
loop_
_entity_poly.entity_id
_entity_poly.type
_entity_poly.pdbx_seq_one_letter_code
_entity_poly.pdbx_strand_id
1 'polypeptide(L)'
;MGDYVFIGARRFFLQHASTTQHPGATVLNKRGKSTPVVGAQHGGDMSMWFPPSIANTTDFTANDALINFVTTLDPNGRKDTNEWPTYTLPTKLLLTFSDLLAVNVTKDDFREEAMGWMYDTIYKYATRA
;
A
#
# COMPACT_ATOMS: atom_id res chain seq x y z
N MET A 1 5.81 14.61 7.37
CA MET A 1 4.98 13.76 8.26
C MET A 1 4.61 12.43 7.61
N GLY A 2 3.92 12.39 6.46
CA GLY A 2 3.45 11.13 5.86
C GLY A 2 4.53 10.07 5.59
N ASP A 3 5.69 10.46 5.04
CA ASP A 3 6.79 9.52 4.81
C ASP A 3 7.43 9.05 6.12
N TYR A 4 7.66 9.96 7.06
CA TYR A 4 8.25 9.66 8.36
C TYR A 4 7.42 8.67 9.18
N VAL A 5 6.09 8.85 9.23
CA VAL A 5 5.21 8.05 10.09
C VAL A 5 4.70 6.79 9.40
N PHE A 6 4.37 6.85 8.10
CA PHE A 6 3.63 5.77 7.42
C PHE A 6 4.39 5.20 6.23
N ILE A 7 4.65 6.01 5.20
CA ILE A 7 5.04 5.46 3.90
C ILE A 7 6.49 5.00 3.87
N GLY A 8 7.40 5.80 4.44
CA GLY A 8 8.79 5.42 4.63
C GLY A 8 8.91 4.30 5.65
N ALA A 9 8.21 4.37 6.77
CA ALA A 9 8.19 3.30 7.77
C ALA A 9 7.76 1.94 7.15
N ARG A 10 6.69 1.92 6.34
CA ARG A 10 6.27 0.72 5.58
C ARG A 10 7.38 0.21 4.67
N ARG A 11 8.01 1.08 3.87
CA ARG A 11 9.05 0.65 2.93
C ARG A 11 10.29 0.13 3.66
N PHE A 12 10.73 0.79 4.73
CA PHE A 12 11.80 0.31 5.59
C PHE A 12 11.47 -1.07 6.18
N PHE A 13 10.25 -1.26 6.70
CA PHE A 13 9.80 -2.56 7.18
C PHE A 13 9.87 -3.64 6.10
N LEU A 14 9.32 -3.36 4.90
CA LEU A 14 9.33 -4.30 3.78
C LEU A 14 10.74 -4.65 3.30
N GLN A 15 11.67 -3.69 3.33
CA GLN A 15 13.08 -3.94 2.98
C GLN A 15 13.72 -5.02 3.87
N HIS A 16 13.35 -5.06 5.14
CA HIS A 16 13.90 -6.02 6.09
C HIS A 16 13.07 -7.31 6.13
N ALA A 17 11.75 -7.21 6.23
CA ALA A 17 10.86 -8.36 6.29
C ALA A 17 10.96 -9.26 5.05
N SER A 18 11.17 -8.67 3.85
CA SER A 18 11.34 -9.45 2.60
C SER A 18 12.59 -10.31 2.57
N THR A 19 13.54 -10.15 3.50
CA THR A 19 14.76 -10.97 3.57
C THR A 19 14.52 -12.32 4.24
N THR A 20 13.47 -12.44 5.06
CA THR A 20 13.17 -13.63 5.86
C THR A 20 11.76 -14.16 5.63
N GLN A 21 10.86 -13.33 5.10
CA GLN A 21 9.46 -13.64 4.88
C GLN A 21 9.03 -13.15 3.49
N HIS A 22 7.92 -13.68 2.99
CA HIS A 22 7.21 -13.08 1.86
C HIS A 22 6.17 -12.11 2.45
N PRO A 23 6.41 -10.79 2.47
CA PRO A 23 5.46 -9.84 3.05
C PRO A 23 4.12 -9.78 2.27
N GLY A 24 4.01 -10.51 1.17
CA GLY A 24 2.78 -10.69 0.42
C GLY A 24 2.37 -9.42 -0.32
N ALA A 25 1.11 -9.04 -0.12
CA ALA A 25 0.42 -8.02 -0.88
C ALA A 25 0.61 -6.61 -0.29
N THR A 26 1.04 -5.65 -1.11
CA THR A 26 1.19 -4.24 -0.70
C THR A 26 0.38 -3.29 -1.58
N VAL A 27 -0.13 -2.19 -1.00
CA VAL A 27 -0.93 -1.18 -1.72
C VAL A 27 -0.40 0.25 -1.55
N LEU A 28 -0.81 1.10 -2.48
CA LEU A 28 -0.79 2.56 -2.37
C LEU A 28 -2.16 3.10 -2.77
N ASN A 29 -2.83 3.79 -1.85
CA ASN A 29 -4.06 4.51 -2.19
C ASN A 29 -3.75 5.94 -2.66
N LYS A 30 -4.18 6.26 -3.88
CA LYS A 30 -4.18 7.61 -4.47
C LYS A 30 -5.59 8.12 -4.79
N ARG A 31 -6.65 7.41 -4.39
CA ARG A 31 -8.02 7.91 -4.57
C ARG A 31 -8.24 9.17 -3.75
N GLY A 32 -8.94 10.14 -4.34
CA GLY A 32 -9.11 11.47 -3.76
C GLY A 32 -7.82 12.28 -3.78
N LYS A 33 -6.82 11.96 -4.64
CA LYS A 33 -5.57 12.73 -4.68
C LYS A 33 -5.80 14.21 -4.96
N SER A 34 -6.86 14.52 -5.71
CA SER A 34 -7.29 15.87 -6.08
C SER A 34 -8.14 16.58 -5.01
N THR A 35 -8.43 15.95 -3.87
CA THR A 35 -9.16 16.61 -2.77
C THR A 35 -8.39 17.87 -2.33
N PRO A 36 -9.03 19.06 -2.33
CA PRO A 36 -8.33 20.29 -1.98
C PRO A 36 -7.63 20.22 -0.62
N VAL A 37 -6.42 20.79 -0.55
CA VAL A 37 -5.57 20.87 0.65
C VAL A 37 -4.99 19.53 1.14
N VAL A 38 -5.82 18.50 1.28
CA VAL A 38 -5.45 17.24 1.97
C VAL A 38 -5.13 16.08 1.03
N GLY A 39 -5.60 16.13 -0.22
CA GLY A 39 -5.44 15.05 -1.20
C GLY A 39 -5.94 13.69 -0.68
N ALA A 40 -5.24 12.62 -1.08
CA ALA A 40 -5.46 11.26 -0.59
C ALA A 40 -4.97 11.16 0.86
N GLN A 41 -5.84 11.55 1.78
CA GLN A 41 -5.53 11.73 3.19
C GLN A 41 -5.57 10.43 4.00
N HIS A 42 -4.99 10.47 5.20
CA HIS A 42 -5.05 9.37 6.16
C HIS A 42 -6.50 8.99 6.50
N GLY A 43 -6.82 7.70 6.46
CA GLY A 43 -8.17 7.18 6.67
C GLY A 43 -9.12 7.35 5.47
N GLY A 44 -8.70 8.02 4.39
CA GLY A 44 -9.50 8.20 3.18
C GLY A 44 -9.74 6.91 2.37
N ASP A 45 -9.05 5.82 2.70
CA ASP A 45 -9.23 4.48 2.14
C ASP A 45 -10.32 3.67 2.84
N MET A 46 -10.92 4.18 3.92
CA MET A 46 -11.88 3.40 4.72
C MET A 46 -13.09 2.93 3.88
N SER A 47 -13.61 3.78 2.99
CA SER A 47 -14.72 3.41 2.10
C SER A 47 -14.33 2.44 0.99
N MET A 48 -13.03 2.29 0.70
CA MET A 48 -12.52 1.31 -0.27
C MET A 48 -12.47 -0.10 0.34
N TRP A 49 -12.06 -0.21 1.61
CA TRP A 49 -12.00 -1.50 2.32
C TRP A 49 -13.35 -1.93 2.92
N PHE A 50 -14.09 -0.94 3.43
CA PHE A 50 -15.36 -1.12 4.13
C PHE A 50 -16.42 -0.24 3.45
N PRO A 51 -16.88 -0.62 2.24
CA PRO A 51 -17.91 0.12 1.54
C PRO A 51 -19.19 0.23 2.40
N PRO A 52 -19.74 1.43 2.60
CA PRO A 52 -20.96 1.57 3.40
C PRO A 52 -22.14 0.94 2.67
N SER A 53 -23.00 0.23 3.41
CA SER A 53 -24.17 -0.48 2.85
C SER A 53 -25.17 0.42 2.13
N ILE A 54 -25.12 1.73 2.40
CA ILE A 54 -25.99 2.76 1.81
C ILE A 54 -25.38 3.43 0.57
N ALA A 55 -24.10 3.20 0.27
CA ALA A 55 -23.53 3.71 -0.97
C ALA A 55 -23.84 2.73 -2.09
N ASN A 56 -24.38 3.26 -3.19
CA ASN A 56 -24.48 2.55 -4.46
C ASN A 56 -23.07 2.42 -5.09
N THR A 57 -22.11 1.89 -4.32
CA THR A 57 -20.73 1.70 -4.74
C THR A 57 -20.65 0.42 -5.55
N THR A 58 -20.00 0.52 -6.70
CA THR A 58 -19.78 -0.59 -7.63
C THR A 58 -18.36 -1.14 -7.53
N ASP A 59 -17.54 -0.58 -6.63
CA ASP A 59 -16.15 -1.02 -6.47
C ASP A 59 -15.97 -1.81 -5.18
N PHE A 60 -15.83 -3.11 -5.37
CA PHE A 60 -15.54 -4.09 -4.33
C PHE A 60 -14.11 -4.65 -4.44
N THR A 61 -13.26 -4.06 -5.29
CA THR A 61 -11.92 -4.62 -5.58
C THR A 61 -11.09 -4.91 -4.33
N ALA A 62 -11.01 -3.95 -3.42
CA ALA A 62 -10.23 -4.10 -2.19
C ALA A 62 -10.95 -4.98 -1.15
N ASN A 63 -12.28 -4.95 -1.15
CA ASN A 63 -13.11 -5.77 -0.29
C ASN A 63 -12.99 -7.26 -0.65
N ASP A 64 -13.09 -7.59 -1.93
CA ASP A 64 -12.88 -8.94 -2.45
C ASP A 64 -11.48 -9.44 -2.13
N ALA A 65 -10.45 -8.62 -2.34
CA ALA A 65 -9.08 -8.98 -1.99
C ALA A 65 -8.90 -9.25 -0.48
N LEU A 66 -9.56 -8.48 0.39
CA LEU A 66 -9.56 -8.71 1.83
C LEU A 66 -10.27 -10.01 2.19
N ILE A 67 -11.43 -10.29 1.59
CA ILE A 67 -12.19 -11.53 1.80
C ILE A 67 -11.37 -12.74 1.34
N ASN A 68 -10.74 -12.67 0.16
CA ASN A 68 -9.87 -13.72 -0.35
C ASN A 68 -8.72 -13.97 0.63
N PHE A 69 -7.99 -12.92 1.03
CA PHE A 69 -6.88 -13.06 1.96
C PHE A 69 -7.30 -13.72 3.29
N VAL A 70 -8.44 -13.35 3.86
CA VAL A 70 -8.93 -13.94 5.13
C VAL A 70 -9.34 -15.41 4.96
N THR A 71 -9.83 -15.81 3.78
CA THR A 71 -10.35 -17.16 3.54
C THR A 71 -9.32 -18.12 2.95
N THR A 72 -8.29 -17.63 2.25
CA THR A 72 -7.30 -18.45 1.52
C THR A 72 -5.85 -18.11 1.82
N LEU A 73 -5.58 -17.04 2.58
CA LEU A 73 -4.24 -16.44 2.75
C LEU A 73 -3.63 -15.87 1.47
N ASP A 74 -4.43 -15.69 0.42
CA ASP A 74 -4.04 -15.08 -0.86
C ASP A 74 -5.08 -14.02 -1.24
N PRO A 75 -4.69 -12.73 -1.41
CA PRO A 75 -5.63 -11.70 -1.85
C PRO A 75 -6.12 -11.92 -3.30
N ASN A 76 -5.39 -12.71 -4.09
CA ASN A 76 -5.82 -13.13 -5.41
C ASN A 76 -6.92 -14.19 -5.24
N GLY A 77 -8.14 -13.82 -5.63
CA GLY A 77 -9.28 -14.75 -5.58
C GLY A 77 -9.21 -15.84 -6.64
N ARG A 78 -10.38 -16.33 -7.07
CA ARG A 78 -10.44 -17.07 -8.34
C ARG A 78 -9.85 -16.17 -9.43
N LYS A 79 -9.01 -16.78 -10.29
CA LYS A 79 -8.35 -16.15 -11.44
C LYS A 79 -9.31 -15.14 -12.09
N ASP A 80 -8.77 -14.02 -12.55
CA ASP A 80 -9.38 -13.06 -13.50
C ASP A 80 -9.76 -11.68 -12.93
N THR A 81 -9.76 -11.43 -11.61
CA THR A 81 -10.25 -10.13 -11.11
C THR A 81 -9.20 -9.08 -10.76
N ASN A 82 -8.00 -9.41 -10.27
CA ASN A 82 -6.86 -8.47 -10.14
C ASN A 82 -5.62 -9.25 -9.70
N GLU A 83 -4.59 -9.35 -10.54
CA GLU A 83 -3.33 -10.00 -10.16
C GLU A 83 -2.50 -9.10 -9.25
N TRP A 84 -2.64 -9.30 -7.94
CA TRP A 84 -1.85 -8.64 -6.93
C TRP A 84 -0.44 -9.24 -6.90
N PRO A 85 0.60 -8.48 -7.27
CA PRO A 85 1.96 -8.98 -7.23
C PRO A 85 2.45 -9.14 -5.79
N THR A 86 3.15 -10.24 -5.52
CA THR A 86 3.93 -10.39 -4.29
C THR A 86 5.04 -9.35 -4.26
N TYR A 87 5.12 -8.58 -3.18
CA TYR A 87 6.23 -7.66 -2.98
C TYR A 87 7.53 -8.44 -2.79
N THR A 88 8.55 -8.07 -3.56
CA THR A 88 9.91 -8.62 -3.42
C THR A 88 10.94 -7.49 -3.48
N LEU A 89 12.12 -7.68 -2.88
CA LEU A 89 13.19 -6.68 -2.95
C LEU A 89 13.61 -6.33 -4.38
N PRO A 90 13.72 -7.29 -5.33
CA PRO A 90 14.09 -6.96 -6.70
C PRO A 90 13.03 -6.13 -7.44
N THR A 91 11.75 -6.50 -7.32
CA THR A 91 10.68 -5.91 -8.15
C THR A 91 10.01 -4.71 -7.49
N LYS A 92 9.90 -4.70 -6.15
CA LYS A 92 9.23 -3.68 -5.33
C LYS A 92 7.82 -3.35 -5.84
N LEU A 93 7.07 -4.33 -6.32
CA LEU A 93 5.75 -4.09 -6.92
C LEU A 93 4.65 -3.97 -5.85
N LEU A 94 3.69 -3.09 -6.10
CA LEU A 94 2.49 -2.88 -5.30
C LEU A 94 1.28 -2.54 -6.18
N LEU A 95 0.07 -2.70 -5.66
CA LEU A 95 -1.14 -2.18 -6.31
C LEU A 95 -1.36 -0.71 -5.96
N THR A 96 -1.49 0.14 -6.97
CA THR A 96 -1.90 1.53 -6.81
C THR A 96 -3.36 1.70 -7.19
N PHE A 97 -4.16 2.09 -6.20
CA PHE A 97 -5.56 2.49 -6.39
C PHE A 97 -5.60 3.97 -6.74
N SER A 98 -6.21 4.32 -7.87
CA SER A 98 -6.35 5.70 -8.34
C SER A 98 -7.83 6.03 -8.54
N ASP A 99 -8.10 7.31 -8.81
CA ASP A 99 -9.44 7.80 -9.12
C ASP A 99 -10.06 7.06 -10.33
N LEU A 100 -11.38 7.18 -10.49
CA LEU A 100 -12.14 6.51 -11.55
C LEU A 100 -11.98 4.98 -11.55
N LEU A 101 -11.85 4.40 -10.35
CA LEU A 101 -11.75 2.95 -10.11
C LEU A 101 -10.49 2.28 -10.71
N ALA A 102 -9.51 3.05 -11.19
CA ALA A 102 -8.30 2.49 -11.77
C ALA A 102 -7.43 1.79 -10.71
N VAL A 103 -7.00 0.57 -11.02
CA VAL A 103 -6.07 -0.23 -10.20
C VAL A 103 -4.93 -0.68 -11.10
N ASN A 104 -3.70 -0.32 -10.72
CA ASN A 104 -2.52 -0.59 -11.54
C ASN A 104 -1.40 -1.20 -10.70
N VAL A 105 -0.63 -2.11 -11.27
CA VAL A 105 0.65 -2.53 -10.70
C VAL A 105 1.66 -1.41 -10.93
N THR A 106 2.29 -0.96 -9.86
CA THR A 106 3.31 0.10 -9.90
C THR A 106 4.50 -0.27 -9.03
N LYS A 107 5.62 0.42 -9.22
CA LYS A 107 6.82 0.21 -8.42
C LYS A 107 6.85 1.13 -7.19
N ASP A 108 7.27 0.56 -6.07
CA ASP A 108 7.46 1.23 -4.79
C ASP A 108 8.85 1.90 -4.70
N ASP A 109 9.14 2.80 -5.64
CA ASP A 109 10.42 3.53 -5.76
C ASP A 109 10.27 5.05 -5.68
N PHE A 110 9.06 5.56 -5.49
CA PHE A 110 8.82 6.99 -5.34
C PHE A 110 9.57 7.55 -4.11
N ARG A 111 10.23 8.71 -4.26
CA ARG A 111 10.97 9.41 -3.19
C ARG A 111 12.04 8.54 -2.50
N GLU A 112 12.64 7.58 -3.23
CA GLU A 112 13.61 6.64 -2.67
C GLU A 112 14.81 7.33 -2.00
N GLU A 113 15.40 8.35 -2.64
CA GLU A 113 16.52 9.12 -2.07
C GLU A 113 16.15 9.81 -0.74
N ALA A 114 15.03 10.54 -0.72
CA ALA A 114 14.57 11.26 0.47
C ALA A 114 14.25 10.30 1.63
N MET A 115 13.64 9.16 1.35
CA MET A 115 13.36 8.13 2.34
C MET A 115 14.65 7.44 2.82
N GLY A 116 15.61 7.18 1.93
CA GLY A 116 16.91 6.62 2.28
C GLY A 116 17.66 7.51 3.27
N TRP A 117 17.76 8.80 2.97
CA TRP A 117 18.37 9.77 3.88
C TRP A 117 17.68 9.81 5.26
N MET A 118 16.35 9.71 5.27
CA MET A 118 15.57 9.67 6.51
C MET A 118 15.87 8.42 7.34
N TYR A 119 15.96 7.24 6.73
CA TYR A 119 16.29 5.99 7.44
C TYR A 119 17.68 6.06 8.07
N ASP A 120 18.68 6.49 7.30
CA ASP A 120 20.06 6.63 7.78
C ASP A 120 20.15 7.60 8.95
N THR A 121 19.41 8.71 8.86
CA THR A 121 19.34 9.71 9.93
C THR A 121 18.69 9.11 11.19
N ILE A 122 17.53 8.46 11.07
CA ILE A 122 16.84 7.84 12.21
C ILE A 122 17.76 6.80 12.86
N TYR A 123 18.36 5.91 12.07
CA TYR A 123 19.25 4.86 12.56
C TYR A 123 20.46 5.43 13.30
N LYS A 124 21.12 6.44 12.73
CA LYS A 124 22.27 7.13 13.34
C LYS A 124 21.97 7.72 14.72
N TYR A 125 20.76 8.23 14.95
CA TYR A 125 20.40 8.85 16.22
C TYR A 125 19.72 7.89 17.20
N ALA A 126 18.99 6.88 16.71
CA ALA A 126 18.35 5.86 17.54
C ALA A 126 19.35 4.90 18.21
N THR A 127 20.55 4.76 17.66
CA THR A 127 21.58 3.81 18.12
C THR A 127 22.70 4.45 18.95
N ARG A 128 22.62 5.74 19.25
CA ARG A 128 23.62 6.50 20.05
C ARG A 128 23.35 6.47 21.57
N ALA A 129 22.69 5.44 22.07
CA ALA A 129 22.48 5.21 23.50
C ALA A 129 23.68 4.51 24.14
#